data_AF-I3DAP2-F1
#
_entry.id   AF-I3DAP2-F1
#
_cell.length_a   1.000
_cell.length_b   1.000
_cell.length_c   1.000
_cell.angle_alpha   90.00
_cell.angle_beta   90.00
_cell.angle_gamma   90.00
#
_symmetry.space_group_name_H-M   'P 1'
#
loop_
_entity.id
_entity.type
_entity.pdbx_description
1 polymer ?
#
loop_
_entity_poly.entity_id
_entity_poly.type
_entity_poly.pdbx_seq_one_letter_code
_entity_poly.pdbx_strand_id
1 'polypeptide(L)'
;MNNPQTPSRKKSFPTTLIISVIIAIFMFVYGIYSYFDILAWEKTGQFPHIGPLSNLMYSAFGAIGIVIGYSFLALIVIFQGYRSYKNIK
;
A
#
# COMPACT_ATOMS: atom_id res chain seq x y z
N MET A 1 -42.58 1.27 22.36
CA MET A 1 -41.44 0.37 22.59
C MET A 1 -40.54 0.44 21.36
N ASN A 2 -39.42 1.17 21.45
CA ASN A 2 -38.48 1.31 20.35
C ASN A 2 -37.65 0.02 20.26
N ASN A 3 -37.82 -0.73 19.18
CA ASN A 3 -36.91 -1.81 18.84
C ASN A 3 -35.52 -1.20 18.59
N PRO A 4 -34.45 -1.63 19.30
CA PRO A 4 -33.11 -1.22 18.92
C PRO A 4 -32.87 -1.75 17.51
N GLN A 5 -32.70 -0.83 16.57
CA GLN A 5 -32.19 -1.15 15.24
C GLN A 5 -30.84 -1.84 15.43
N THR A 6 -30.84 -3.17 15.39
CA THR A 6 -29.62 -3.94 15.17
C THR A 6 -29.01 -3.38 13.89
N PRO A 7 -27.82 -2.75 13.91
CA PRO A 7 -27.17 -2.40 12.66
C PRO A 7 -26.97 -3.72 11.95
N SER A 8 -27.65 -3.86 10.80
CA SER A 8 -27.43 -5.00 9.93
C SER A 8 -25.94 -5.04 9.69
N ARG A 9 -25.26 -6.08 10.20
CA ARG A 9 -23.87 -6.37 9.85
C ARG A 9 -23.90 -6.68 8.36
N LYS A 10 -23.89 -5.62 7.56
CA LYS A 10 -23.77 -5.69 6.11
C LYS A 10 -22.48 -6.47 5.92
N LYS A 11 -22.63 -7.67 5.39
CA LYS A 11 -21.59 -8.69 5.21
C LYS A 11 -20.58 -8.16 4.18
N SER A 12 -19.79 -7.16 4.54
CA SER A 12 -18.71 -6.53 3.76
C SER A 12 -17.47 -7.43 3.71
N PHE A 13 -17.69 -8.75 3.63
CA PHE A 13 -16.72 -9.79 3.90
C PHE A 13 -15.69 -10.00 2.77
N PRO A 14 -16.07 -10.05 1.47
CA PRO A 14 -15.08 -10.15 0.39
C PRO A 14 -14.55 -8.77 -0.03
N THR A 15 -15.33 -7.71 0.17
CA THR A 15 -14.99 -6.37 -0.30
C THR A 15 -13.75 -5.83 0.38
N THR A 16 -13.59 -6.05 1.70
CA THR A 16 -12.39 -5.61 2.43
C THR A 16 -11.13 -6.29 1.91
N LEU A 17 -11.13 -7.61 1.72
CA LEU A 17 -9.95 -8.33 1.22
C LEU A 17 -9.60 -7.94 -0.23
N ILE A 18 -10.61 -7.80 -1.09
CA ILE A 18 -10.42 -7.33 -2.47
C ILE A 18 -9.86 -5.90 -2.48
N ILE A 19 -10.40 -5.00 -1.65
CA ILE A 19 -9.90 -3.62 -1.51
C ILE A 19 -8.44 -3.64 -1.01
N SER A 20 -8.11 -4.47 -0.01
CA SER A 20 -6.73 -4.59 0.49
C SER A 20 -5.77 -5.06 -0.61
N VAL A 21 -6.18 -6.04 -1.42
CA VAL A 21 -5.37 -6.53 -2.55
C VAL A 21 -5.19 -5.44 -3.61
N ILE A 22 -6.26 -4.72 -3.98
CA ILE A 22 -6.18 -3.61 -4.93
C ILE A 22 -5.23 -2.52 -4.43
N ILE A 23 -5.38 -2.10 -3.16
CA ILE A 23 -4.49 -1.10 -2.56
C ILE A 23 -3.05 -1.58 -2.57
N ALA A 24 -2.79 -2.85 -2.22
CA ALA A 24 -1.45 -3.39 -2.23
C ALA A 24 -0.82 -3.41 -3.63
N ILE A 25 -1.58 -3.76 -4.67
CA ILE A 25 -1.14 -3.68 -6.07
C ILE A 25 -0.80 -2.24 -6.45
N PHE A 26 -1.68 -1.28 -6.12
CA PHE A 26 -1.44 0.13 -6.39
C PHE A 26 -0.18 0.64 -5.69
N MET A 27 0.02 0.28 -4.41
CA MET A 27 1.22 0.66 -3.66
C MET A 27 2.49 0.04 -4.25
N PHE A 28 2.43 -1.21 -4.69
CA PHE A 28 3.56 -1.91 -5.30
C PHE A 28 3.93 -1.28 -6.65
N VAL A 29 2.94 -1.03 -7.51
CA VAL A 29 3.13 -0.35 -8.80
C VAL A 29 3.68 1.06 -8.60
N TYR A 30 3.18 1.80 -7.60
CA TYR A 30 3.69 3.12 -7.25
C TYR A 30 5.16 3.08 -6.76
N GLY A 31 5.53 2.05 -5.99
CA GLY A 31 6.91 1.83 -5.56
C GLY A 31 7.85 1.59 -6.74
N ILE A 32 7.42 0.77 -7.71
CA ILE A 32 8.16 0.52 -8.95
C ILE A 32 8.29 1.82 -9.77
N TYR A 33 7.21 2.57 -9.92
CA TYR A 33 7.22 3.86 -10.62
C TYR A 33 8.21 4.84 -9.98
N SER A 34 8.15 5.01 -8.65
CA SER A 34 9.06 5.89 -7.92
C SER A 34 10.53 5.46 -8.06
N TYR A 35 10.79 4.15 -8.09
CA TYR A 35 12.13 3.62 -8.33
C TYR A 35 12.70 4.02 -9.69
N PHE A 36 11.90 3.85 -10.75
CA PHE A 36 12.31 4.25 -12.10
C PHE A 36 12.45 5.76 -12.24
N ASP A 37 11.59 6.55 -11.59
CA ASP A 37 11.66 8.01 -11.61
C ASP A 37 12.97 8.51 -10.97
N ILE A 38 13.38 7.90 -9.86
CA ILE A 38 14.66 8.22 -9.20
C ILE A 38 15.86 7.77 -10.02
N LEU A 39 15.81 6.58 -10.61
CA LEU A 39 16.87 6.13 -11.52
C LEU A 39 16.98 7.03 -12.76
N ALA A 40 15.85 7.51 -13.29
CA ALA A 40 15.83 8.45 -14.39
C ALA A 40 16.43 9.80 -13.99
N TRP A 41 16.12 10.28 -12.78
CA TRP A 41 16.76 11.47 -12.21
C TRP A 41 18.28 11.28 -12.05
N GLU A 42 18.75 10.18 -11.47
CA GLU A 42 20.17 9.91 -11.29
C GLU A 42 20.92 9.92 -12.64
N LYS A 43 20.25 9.51 -13.73
CA LYS A 43 20.82 9.48 -15.08
C LYS A 43 20.72 10.79 -15.86
N THR A 44 19.67 11.58 -15.65
CA THR A 44 19.36 12.77 -16.47
C THR A 44 19.55 14.10 -15.74
N GLY A 45 19.74 14.07 -14.42
CA GLY A 45 19.85 15.25 -13.57
C GLY A 45 18.55 16.04 -13.40
N GLN A 46 17.42 15.59 -13.98
CA GLN A 46 16.12 16.25 -13.82
C GLN A 46 15.48 15.90 -12.49
N PHE A 47 15.21 16.91 -11.65
CA PHE A 47 14.64 16.71 -10.31
C PHE A 47 13.42 15.78 -10.33
N PRO A 48 13.44 14.68 -9.56
CA PRO A 48 12.34 13.72 -9.58
C PRO A 48 11.19 14.27 -8.74
N HIS A 49 9.96 13.90 -9.11
CA HIS A 49 8.79 14.19 -8.27
C HIS A 49 8.63 13.08 -7.23
N ILE A 50 9.55 13.07 -6.26
CA ILE A 50 9.50 12.15 -5.13
C ILE A 50 8.65 12.71 -4.00
N GLY A 51 7.66 11.93 -3.56
CA GLY A 51 6.92 12.21 -2.34
C GLY A 51 7.81 12.12 -1.09
N PRO A 52 7.40 12.72 0.04
CA PRO A 52 8.20 12.76 1.26
C PRO A 52 8.57 11.37 1.80
N LEU A 53 7.70 10.38 1.62
CA LEU A 53 7.98 8.99 2.01
C LEU A 53 9.04 8.34 1.13
N SER A 54 8.94 8.51 -0.19
CA SER A 54 9.95 8.01 -1.14
C SER A 54 11.30 8.68 -0.90
N ASN A 55 11.31 9.98 -0.59
CA ASN A 55 12.55 10.71 -0.25
C ASN A 55 13.19 10.19 1.05
N LEU A 56 12.39 9.87 2.07
CA LEU A 56 12.90 9.28 3.32
C LEU A 56 13.45 7.87 3.10
N MET A 57 12.79 7.06 2.29
CA MET A 57 13.30 5.72 1.94
C MET A 57 14.58 5.81 1.09
N TYR A 58 14.64 6.76 0.16
CA TYR A 58 15.81 7.03 -0.65
C TYR A 58 17.01 7.49 0.19
N SER A 59 16.80 8.43 1.12
CA SER A 59 17.89 8.94 1.96
C SER A 59 18.44 7.88 2.92
N ALA A 60 17.62 6.93 3.36
CA ALA A 60 18.03 5.85 4.24
C ALA A 60 18.70 4.67 3.52
N PHE A 61 18.21 4.30 2.33
CA PHE A 61 18.55 3.02 1.68
C PHE A 61 18.79 3.13 0.16
N GLY A 62 18.81 4.33 -0.40
CA GLY A 62 18.90 4.59 -1.84
C GLY A 62 17.66 4.16 -2.61
N ALA A 63 17.75 4.12 -3.94
CA ALA A 63 16.63 3.76 -4.82
C ALA A 63 16.06 2.36 -4.49
N ILE A 64 16.92 1.41 -4.13
CA ILE A 64 16.53 0.04 -3.75
C ILE A 64 15.63 0.02 -2.50
N GLY A 65 15.85 0.96 -1.58
CA GLY A 65 15.05 1.13 -0.37
C GLY A 65 13.57 1.37 -0.64
N ILE A 66 13.26 2.05 -1.73
CA ILE A 66 11.88 2.39 -2.11
C ILE A 66 11.16 1.14 -2.57
N VAL A 67 11.78 0.34 -3.45
CA VAL A 67 11.18 -0.92 -3.92
C VAL A 67 10.91 -1.83 -2.73
N ILE A 68 11.89 -1.99 -1.84
CA ILE A 68 11.75 -2.84 -0.65
C ILE A 68 10.67 -2.29 0.30
N GLY A 69 10.68 -0.98 0.57
CA GLY A 69 9.75 -0.34 1.49
C GLY A 69 8.29 -0.43 1.03
N TYR A 70 8.02 -0.15 -0.23
CA TYR A 70 6.68 -0.30 -0.81
C TYR A 70 6.25 -1.78 -0.92
N SER A 71 7.18 -2.69 -1.21
CA SER A 71 6.90 -4.13 -1.20
C SER A 71 6.52 -4.63 0.18
N PHE A 72 7.23 -4.17 1.22
CA PHE A 72 6.95 -4.54 2.60
C PHE A 72 5.60 -3.98 3.07
N LEU A 73 5.28 -2.72 2.72
CA LEU A 73 3.97 -2.12 2.98
C LEU A 73 2.84 -2.90 2.29
N ALA A 74 3.03 -3.27 1.01
CA ALA A 74 2.05 -4.07 0.27
C ALA A 74 1.79 -5.42 0.96
N LEU A 75 2.85 -6.10 1.41
CA LEU A 75 2.73 -7.35 2.18
C LEU A 75 1.98 -7.15 3.49
N ILE A 76 2.26 -6.08 4.24
CA ILE A 76 1.53 -5.76 5.48
C ILE A 76 0.04 -5.56 5.20
N VAL A 77 -0.30 -4.80 4.15
CA VAL A 77 -1.70 -4.52 3.78
C VAL A 77 -2.43 -5.81 3.39
N ILE A 78 -1.80 -6.67 2.60
CA ILE A 78 -2.35 -8.00 2.24
C ILE A 78 -2.54 -8.85 3.49
N PHE A 79 -1.54 -8.88 4.39
CA PHE A 79 -1.59 -9.68 5.60
C PHE A 79 -2.68 -9.21 6.56
N GLN A 80 -2.86 -7.89 6.70
CA GLN A 80 -3.96 -7.31 7.48
C GLN A 80 -5.33 -7.64 6.86
N GLY A 81 -5.46 -7.52 5.53
CA GLY A 81 -6.67 -7.93 4.82
C GLY A 81 -7.00 -9.42 5.02
N TYR A 82 -5.99 -10.28 4.97
CA TYR A 82 -6.12 -11.72 5.21
C TYR A 82 -6.47 -12.05 6.67
N ARG A 83 -5.82 -11.42 7.65
CA ARG A 83 -6.13 -11.62 9.08
C ARG A 83 -7.55 -11.15 9.41
N SER A 84 -7.97 -10.02 8.84
CA SER A 84 -9.35 -9.54 8.93
C SER A 84 -10.31 -10.58 8.34
N TYR A 85 -10.03 -11.13 7.16
CA TYR A 85 -10.85 -12.20 6.58
C TYR A 85 -10.92 -13.46 7.44
N LYS A 86 -9.79 -13.88 8.04
CA LYS A 86 -9.71 -15.09 8.88
C LYS A 86 -10.46 -14.94 10.21
N ASN A 87 -10.39 -13.78 10.86
CA ASN A 87 -11.01 -13.54 12.17
C ASN A 87 -12.54 -13.40 12.12
N ILE A 88 -13.12 -13.25 10.92
CA ILE A 88 -14.57 -13.13 10.75
C ILE A 88 -15.20 -14.48 10.33
N LYS A 89 -14.38 -15.50 10.00
CA LYS A 89 -14.81 -16.88 9.81
C LYS A 89 -14.82 -17.63 11.12
#